data_AF-A0A2V6AB52-F1
#
_entry.id   AF-A0A2V6AB52-F1
#
_cell.length_a   1.000
_cell.length_b   1.000
_cell.length_c   1.000
_cell.angle_alpha   90.00
_cell.angle_beta   90.00
_cell.angle_gamma   90.00
#
_symmetry.space_group_name_H-M   'P 1'
#
loop_
_entity.id
_entity.type
_entity.pdbx_description
1 polymer ?
#
loop_
_entity_poly.entity_id
_entity_poly.type
_entity_poly.pdbx_seq_one_letter_code
_entity_poly.pdbx_strand_id
1 'polypeptide(L)'
;MLLLTGFALAAWLGSFYIFDQPERPDSYRILQRLHKIDPPKRFQLTAAPPGEFLNAKQLYDRHIGMGSAELARTNAELVRNYIRNYQLVRGLVPYVVGRYTIVAARELGPDDVFSSGMVVLANALDSGELLMEHLYPANPETLPLMKQTLNVGLEIKLERTHDISALIHAERLADGRILITAVPLLYGSYTVTRGLGTFRLEPPLSLNLAAGWPLFKAEERATIEQRIVEARQKIAAAQGVVPIPGLSPTATPPPADNQLVRVEQARPVETPALSPKAFGVQGKGEKLAQATPSSKRRKAARKGKVESPAPAVTPARAVVAQNSPAPTSTPVTVASAATPKAPVAVPASTIATAQASAATTATPVPVLPAQPVPADTSAGTLASNAGGGSWKTFPAGKMPLGRLIGTGDLRDVAEHGLAGERVYLKGQFVVNFSDANRAVLRPRTRLADKVLHFGGGSSARIIVEFPAGYTPPQQGAVVSRDEMRPFEITEVRKQEDGQLNVFVREIMQPK
;
A
#
# COMPACT_ATOMS: atom_id res chain seq x y z
N MET A 1 20.73 15.11 50.99
CA MET A 1 21.48 15.38 49.75
C MET A 1 21.72 14.11 48.94
N LEU A 2 22.41 13.09 49.45
CA LEU A 2 22.70 11.84 48.72
C LEU A 2 21.48 11.15 48.09
N LEU A 3 20.35 11.05 48.81
CA LEU A 3 19.10 10.49 48.28
C LEU A 3 18.51 11.28 47.10
N LEU A 4 18.59 12.62 47.17
CA LEU A 4 18.10 13.52 46.12
C LEU A 4 19.00 13.46 44.88
N THR A 5 20.32 13.42 45.08
CA THR A 5 21.28 13.22 43.98
C THR A 5 21.11 11.85 43.33
N GLY A 6 20.92 10.79 44.12
CA GLY A 6 20.64 9.45 43.61
C GLY A 6 19.34 9.40 42.81
N PHE A 7 18.27 10.02 43.31
CA PHE A 7 17.00 10.10 42.59
C PHE A 7 17.13 10.90 41.28
N ALA A 8 17.83 12.04 41.30
CA ALA A 8 18.06 12.83 40.09
C ALA A 8 18.84 12.06 39.01
N LEU A 9 19.89 11.34 39.40
CA LEU A 9 20.65 10.49 38.48
C LEU A 9 19.81 9.32 37.94
N ALA A 10 19.03 8.66 38.79
CA ALA A 10 18.12 7.60 38.38
C ALA A 10 17.03 8.10 37.43
N ALA A 11 16.46 9.28 37.68
CA ALA A 11 15.48 9.91 36.79
C ALA A 11 16.09 10.30 35.44
N TRP A 12 17.33 10.81 35.44
CA TRP A 12 18.05 11.16 34.23
C TRP A 12 18.39 9.92 33.38
N LEU A 13 18.96 8.88 33.97
CA LEU A 13 19.24 7.60 33.31
C LEU A 13 17.95 6.89 32.84
N GLY A 14 16.92 6.89 33.67
CA GLY A 14 15.60 6.33 33.35
C GLY A 14 14.96 7.04 32.16
N SER A 15 15.16 8.36 32.03
CA SER A 15 14.69 9.11 30.87
C SER A 15 15.36 8.61 29.58
N PHE A 16 16.69 8.47 29.54
CA PHE A 16 17.36 7.92 28.36
C PHE A 16 16.86 6.52 28.00
N TYR A 17 16.68 5.67 29.00
CA TYR A 17 16.18 4.31 28.81
C TYR A 17 14.78 4.29 28.19
N ILE A 18 13.86 5.14 28.68
CA ILE A 18 12.48 5.19 28.18
C ILE A 18 12.43 5.80 26.77
N PHE A 19 13.07 6.95 26.56
CA PHE A 19 12.96 7.69 25.29
C PHE A 19 13.79 7.06 24.16
N ASP A 20 14.94 6.45 24.46
CA ASP A 20 15.80 5.88 23.42
C ASP A 20 15.34 4.48 22.97
N GLN A 21 14.60 3.75 23.81
CA GLN A 21 14.23 2.35 23.56
C GLN A 21 12.71 2.14 23.47
N PRO A 22 12.03 2.75 22.49
CA PRO A 22 10.58 2.62 22.34
C PRO A 22 10.13 1.20 21.95
N GLU A 23 11.04 0.32 21.54
CA GLU A 23 10.77 -1.09 21.26
C GLU A 23 10.49 -1.93 22.51
N ARG A 24 10.82 -1.43 23.71
CA ARG A 24 10.52 -2.14 24.97
C ARG A 24 9.06 -1.94 25.37
N PRO A 25 8.35 -2.97 25.85
CA PRO A 25 6.92 -2.86 26.18
C PRO A 25 6.59 -1.75 27.18
N ASP A 26 7.38 -1.63 28.25
CA ASP A 26 7.16 -0.61 29.27
C ASP A 26 7.45 0.81 28.75
N SER A 27 8.57 0.98 28.04
CA SER A 27 8.94 2.24 27.41
C SER A 27 7.88 2.69 26.40
N TYR A 28 7.41 1.79 25.54
CA TYR A 28 6.34 2.06 24.57
C TYR A 28 5.07 2.54 25.25
N ARG A 29 4.59 1.84 26.29
CA ARG A 29 3.38 2.21 27.04
C ARG A 29 3.50 3.59 27.67
N ILE A 30 4.65 3.90 28.26
CA ILE A 30 4.91 5.23 28.84
C ILE A 30 4.89 6.30 27.75
N LEU A 31 5.62 6.09 26.66
CA LEU A 31 5.70 7.05 25.56
C LEU A 31 4.36 7.27 24.85
N GLN A 32 3.53 6.23 24.73
CA GLN A 32 2.18 6.30 24.19
C GLN A 32 1.28 7.14 25.10
N ARG A 33 1.32 6.94 26.43
CA ARG A 33 0.57 7.76 27.40
C ARG A 33 1.01 9.23 27.42
N LEU A 34 2.28 9.49 27.14
CA LEU A 34 2.83 10.84 27.04
C LEU A 34 2.61 11.48 25.65
N HIS A 35 1.95 10.79 24.72
CA HIS A 35 1.77 11.22 23.32
C HIS A 35 3.10 11.59 22.64
N LYS A 36 4.17 10.84 22.93
CA LYS A 36 5.53 11.04 22.37
C LYS A 36 5.88 10.07 21.24
N ILE A 37 5.00 9.12 20.93
CA ILE A 37 5.09 8.25 19.77
C ILE A 37 3.89 8.55 18.88
N ASP A 38 4.16 8.88 17.63
CA ASP A 38 3.14 8.96 16.59
C ASP A 38 2.67 7.55 16.23
N PRO A 39 1.37 7.32 16.00
CA PRO A 39 0.90 6.07 15.39
C PRO A 39 1.64 5.75 14.09
N PRO A 40 1.83 4.46 13.76
CA PRO A 40 2.32 4.04 12.46
C PRO A 40 1.62 4.78 11.31
N LYS A 41 2.39 5.28 10.35
CA LYS A 41 1.89 6.10 9.23
C LYS A 41 1.90 5.32 7.94
N ARG A 42 0.94 5.64 7.08
CA ARG A 42 0.93 5.17 5.70
C ARG A 42 1.97 5.93 4.87
N PHE A 43 2.82 5.19 4.18
CA PHE A 43 3.78 5.75 3.25
C PHE A 43 3.20 5.81 1.83
N GLN A 44 3.66 6.82 1.09
CA GLN A 44 3.46 6.92 -0.35
C GLN A 44 4.59 6.17 -1.06
N LEU A 45 4.37 5.61 -2.25
CA LEU A 45 5.39 4.81 -2.94
C LEU A 45 6.71 5.59 -3.13
N THR A 46 6.61 6.88 -3.48
CA THR A 46 7.76 7.78 -3.66
C THR A 46 8.29 8.42 -2.36
N ALA A 47 7.56 8.30 -1.26
CA ALA A 47 7.94 8.86 0.04
C ALA A 47 8.34 7.77 1.05
N ALA A 48 8.41 6.52 0.61
CA ALA A 48 8.88 5.42 1.45
C ALA A 48 10.34 5.64 1.84
N PRO A 49 10.75 5.19 3.04
CA PRO A 49 12.13 5.30 3.48
C PRO A 49 13.11 4.66 2.46
N PRO A 50 14.32 5.23 2.29
CA PRO A 50 15.36 4.58 1.51
C PRO A 50 15.64 3.19 2.07
N GLY A 51 15.59 2.18 1.21
CA GLY A 51 15.74 0.80 1.63
C GLY A 51 16.44 -0.09 0.63
N GLU A 52 16.84 -1.24 1.14
CA GLU A 52 17.42 -2.34 0.39
C GLU A 52 16.36 -3.43 0.21
N PHE A 53 16.37 -4.09 -0.93
CA PHE A 53 15.39 -5.14 -1.24
C PHE A 53 16.08 -6.49 -1.18
N LEU A 54 15.56 -7.37 -0.31
CA LEU A 54 16.18 -8.63 0.04
C LEU A 54 15.26 -9.78 -0.34
N ASN A 55 15.79 -10.72 -1.11
CA ASN A 55 15.11 -11.97 -1.42
C ASN A 55 15.27 -13.00 -0.29
N ALA A 56 14.59 -14.12 -0.41
CA ALA A 56 14.57 -15.15 0.63
C ALA A 56 15.96 -15.66 1.04
N LYS A 57 16.84 -15.90 0.06
CA LYS A 57 18.22 -16.35 0.30
C LYS A 57 19.04 -15.28 1.03
N GLN A 58 18.95 -14.02 0.59
CA GLN A 58 19.67 -12.91 1.22
C GLN A 58 19.22 -12.67 2.67
N LEU A 59 17.92 -12.84 2.94
CA LEU A 59 17.37 -12.75 4.29
C LEU A 59 17.88 -13.90 5.17
N TYR A 60 17.90 -15.11 4.65
CA TYR A 60 18.46 -16.27 5.36
C TYR A 60 19.95 -16.06 5.68
N ASP A 61 20.78 -15.83 4.65
CA ASP A 61 22.24 -15.66 4.78
C ASP A 61 22.59 -14.56 5.79
N ARG A 62 21.81 -13.47 5.81
CA ARG A 62 22.03 -12.34 6.71
C ARG A 62 21.80 -12.69 8.18
N HIS A 63 20.72 -13.39 8.50
CA HIS A 63 20.30 -13.58 9.89
C HIS A 63 20.80 -14.90 10.48
N ILE A 64 21.06 -15.92 9.64
CA ILE A 64 21.52 -17.23 10.11
C ILE A 64 22.96 -17.18 10.67
N GLY A 65 23.77 -16.20 10.31
CA GLY A 65 25.11 -16.02 10.89
C GLY A 65 25.12 -15.33 12.26
N MET A 66 24.06 -14.60 12.61
CA MET A 66 24.06 -13.71 13.78
C MET A 66 23.95 -14.48 15.10
N GLY A 67 24.78 -14.13 16.08
CA GLY A 67 24.63 -14.64 17.45
C GLY A 67 23.32 -14.17 18.09
N SER A 68 22.83 -14.86 19.13
CA SER A 68 21.53 -14.51 19.76
C SER A 68 21.45 -13.06 20.25
N ALA A 69 22.52 -12.53 20.82
CA ALA A 69 22.59 -11.14 21.29
C ALA A 69 22.61 -10.13 20.13
N GLU A 70 23.28 -10.48 19.03
CA GLU A 70 23.32 -9.66 17.81
C GLU A 70 21.95 -9.63 17.14
N LEU A 71 21.31 -10.80 16.97
CA LEU A 71 19.97 -10.90 16.41
C LEU A 71 18.95 -10.12 17.27
N ALA A 72 19.04 -10.20 18.60
CA ALA A 72 18.19 -9.43 19.50
C ALA A 72 18.38 -7.91 19.34
N ARG A 73 19.63 -7.45 19.16
CA ARG A 73 19.94 -6.04 18.90
C ARG A 73 19.41 -5.59 17.54
N THR A 74 19.58 -6.41 16.50
CA THR A 74 19.03 -6.16 15.16
C THR A 74 17.51 -6.06 15.21
N ASN A 75 16.83 -7.00 15.87
CA ASN A 75 15.38 -6.96 16.04
C ASN A 75 14.90 -5.72 16.80
N ALA A 76 15.61 -5.33 17.87
CA ALA A 76 15.30 -4.10 18.59
C ALA A 76 15.38 -2.86 17.68
N GLU A 77 16.38 -2.80 16.80
CA GLU A 77 16.52 -1.72 15.82
C GLU A 77 15.41 -1.74 14.75
N LEU A 78 15.08 -2.93 14.21
CA LEU A 78 13.99 -3.09 13.23
C LEU A 78 12.64 -2.62 13.80
N VAL A 79 12.30 -3.06 15.02
CA VAL A 79 11.06 -2.67 15.71
C VAL A 79 11.08 -1.19 16.05
N ARG A 80 12.20 -0.65 16.53
CA ARG A 80 12.36 0.79 16.82
C ARG A 80 12.13 1.64 15.57
N ASN A 81 12.69 1.23 14.44
CA ASN A 81 12.54 1.93 13.17
C ASN A 81 11.07 1.96 12.74
N TYR A 82 10.35 0.85 12.86
CA TYR A 82 8.92 0.79 12.58
C TYR A 82 8.10 1.72 13.50
N ILE A 83 8.32 1.65 14.82
CA ILE A 83 7.62 2.47 15.81
C ILE A 83 7.88 3.97 15.60
N ARG A 84 9.09 4.35 15.22
CA ARG A 84 9.46 5.75 14.94
C ARG A 84 9.11 6.19 13.53
N ASN A 85 8.27 5.46 12.80
CA ASN A 85 7.88 5.77 11.43
C ASN A 85 9.10 6.02 10.52
N TYR A 86 10.19 5.30 10.76
CA TYR A 86 11.44 5.39 10.00
C TYR A 86 12.05 6.81 9.92
N GLN A 87 11.73 7.72 10.86
CA GLN A 87 12.25 9.09 10.85
C GLN A 87 13.75 9.19 11.19
N LEU A 88 14.29 8.21 11.92
CA LEU A 88 15.66 8.19 12.44
C LEU A 88 16.38 6.88 12.11
N VAL A 89 16.16 6.36 10.91
CA VAL A 89 16.80 5.11 10.45
C VAL A 89 18.29 5.32 10.26
N ARG A 90 19.09 4.39 10.79
CA ARG A 90 20.51 4.28 10.48
C ARG A 90 20.69 3.30 9.33
N GLY A 91 21.18 3.77 8.19
CA GLY A 91 21.37 2.93 7.01
C GLY A 91 20.09 2.73 6.19
N LEU A 92 19.97 1.56 5.56
CA LEU A 92 18.87 1.23 4.66
C LEU A 92 17.81 0.39 5.38
N VAL A 93 16.53 0.66 5.11
CA VAL A 93 15.42 -0.19 5.58
C VAL A 93 15.38 -1.49 4.77
N PRO A 94 15.39 -2.67 5.41
CA PRO A 94 15.24 -3.94 4.70
C PRO A 94 13.79 -4.16 4.26
N TYR A 95 13.59 -4.27 2.95
CA TYR A 95 12.33 -4.63 2.30
C TYR A 95 12.37 -6.04 1.76
N VAL A 96 11.30 -6.80 1.97
CA VAL A 96 11.19 -8.19 1.54
C VAL A 96 10.65 -8.26 0.12
N VAL A 97 11.31 -9.04 -0.75
CA VAL A 97 10.88 -9.32 -2.13
C VAL A 97 10.93 -10.80 -2.44
N GLY A 98 10.10 -11.24 -3.39
CA GLY A 98 10.07 -12.62 -3.84
C GLY A 98 8.65 -13.18 -3.92
N ARG A 99 8.56 -14.50 -4.04
CA ARG A 99 7.30 -15.23 -4.10
C ARG A 99 7.16 -16.11 -2.87
N TYR A 100 5.97 -16.09 -2.29
CA TYR A 100 5.66 -16.85 -1.08
C TYR A 100 4.31 -17.53 -1.21
N THR A 101 4.18 -18.78 -0.76
CA THR A 101 2.90 -19.50 -0.73
C THR A 101 2.36 -19.52 0.68
N ILE A 102 1.12 -19.08 0.87
CA ILE A 102 0.45 -19.11 2.17
C ILE A 102 0.27 -20.56 2.61
N VAL A 103 0.73 -20.87 3.81
CA VAL A 103 0.56 -22.18 4.46
C VAL A 103 -0.42 -22.14 5.62
N ALA A 104 -0.60 -20.97 6.24
CA ALA A 104 -1.65 -20.73 7.21
C ALA A 104 -2.04 -19.24 7.24
N ALA A 105 -3.26 -18.95 7.66
CA ALA A 105 -3.74 -17.60 7.86
C ALA A 105 -4.60 -17.58 9.13
N ARG A 106 -4.47 -16.52 9.94
CA ARG A 106 -5.30 -16.30 11.12
C ARG A 106 -5.63 -14.83 11.32
N GLU A 107 -6.72 -14.61 12.05
CA GLU A 107 -7.09 -13.28 12.53
C GLU A 107 -6.18 -12.86 13.68
N LEU A 108 -5.86 -11.57 13.71
CA LEU A 108 -5.13 -10.92 14.79
C LEU A 108 -6.10 -10.50 15.90
N GLY A 109 -5.75 -10.80 17.14
CA GLY A 109 -6.53 -10.48 18.33
C GLY A 109 -5.88 -9.40 19.21
N PRO A 110 -6.55 -8.98 20.30
CA PRO A 110 -6.01 -7.98 21.23
C PRO A 110 -4.73 -8.43 21.95
N ASP A 111 -4.52 -9.75 22.05
CA ASP A 111 -3.33 -10.36 22.66
C ASP A 111 -2.15 -10.48 21.69
N ASP A 112 -2.32 -10.09 20.42
CA ASP A 112 -1.26 -10.02 19.42
C ASP A 112 -0.59 -8.65 19.41
N VAL A 113 0.64 -8.59 18.87
CA VAL A 113 1.38 -7.32 18.73
C VAL A 113 0.59 -6.29 17.91
N PHE A 114 -0.16 -6.77 16.91
CA PHE A 114 -1.13 -5.99 16.15
C PHE A 114 -2.52 -6.43 16.58
N SER A 115 -3.33 -5.49 17.06
CA SER A 115 -4.60 -5.82 17.70
C SER A 115 -5.76 -6.09 16.72
N SER A 116 -5.55 -5.90 15.41
CA SER A 116 -6.55 -6.11 14.37
C SER A 116 -5.91 -6.32 13.01
N GLY A 117 -6.59 -7.09 12.15
CA GLY A 117 -6.11 -7.49 10.82
C GLY A 117 -6.00 -9.00 10.69
N MET A 118 -5.25 -9.43 9.67
CA MET A 118 -4.88 -10.84 9.49
C MET A 118 -3.35 -10.96 9.46
N VAL A 119 -2.85 -12.12 9.87
CA VAL A 119 -1.47 -12.52 9.63
C VAL A 119 -1.46 -13.84 8.89
N VAL A 120 -0.60 -13.96 7.89
CA VAL A 120 -0.39 -15.20 7.15
C VAL A 120 1.00 -15.71 7.40
N LEU A 121 1.13 -17.02 7.59
CA LEU A 121 2.38 -17.74 7.53
C LEU A 121 2.55 -18.24 6.10
N ALA A 122 3.70 -17.97 5.49
CA ALA A 122 3.99 -18.33 4.13
C ALA A 122 5.41 -18.90 3.97
N ASN A 123 5.56 -19.87 3.06
CA ASN A 123 6.84 -20.43 2.68
C ASN A 123 7.38 -19.67 1.46
N ALA A 124 8.67 -19.34 1.45
CA ALA A 124 9.29 -18.85 0.22
C ALA A 124 9.31 -19.96 -0.86
N LEU A 125 8.89 -19.64 -2.09
CA LEU A 125 8.88 -20.62 -3.19
C LEU A 125 10.30 -21.00 -3.62
N ASP A 126 11.21 -20.03 -3.58
CA ASP A 126 12.56 -20.18 -4.12
C ASP A 126 13.58 -20.63 -3.04
N SER A 127 13.16 -20.77 -1.77
CA SER A 127 14.00 -21.25 -0.67
C SER A 127 13.16 -21.89 0.44
N GLY A 128 13.45 -23.15 0.79
CA GLY A 128 12.78 -23.85 1.90
C GLY A 128 13.26 -23.44 3.30
N GLU A 129 14.28 -22.57 3.38
CA GLU A 129 14.95 -22.20 4.62
C GLU A 129 14.36 -20.93 5.26
N LEU A 130 13.51 -20.21 4.53
CA LEU A 130 12.86 -18.99 4.98
C LEU A 130 11.34 -19.16 5.08
N LEU A 131 10.81 -18.85 6.26
CA LEU A 131 9.39 -18.63 6.51
C LEU A 131 9.11 -17.13 6.66
N MET A 132 7.91 -16.71 6.26
CA MET A 132 7.47 -15.33 6.41
C MET A 132 6.10 -15.25 7.08
N GLU A 133 6.03 -14.45 8.14
CA GLU A 133 4.79 -13.87 8.65
C GLU A 133 4.55 -12.57 7.89
N HIS A 134 3.52 -12.54 7.05
CA HIS A 134 3.12 -11.30 6.40
C HIS A 134 1.86 -10.75 7.05
N LEU A 135 1.97 -9.51 7.50
CA LEU A 135 0.92 -8.80 8.21
C LEU A 135 0.02 -8.06 7.23
N TYR A 136 -1.28 -8.15 7.47
CA TYR A 136 -2.30 -7.36 6.80
C TYR A 136 -3.12 -6.62 7.85
N PRO A 137 -2.60 -5.50 8.40
CA PRO A 137 -3.34 -4.69 9.38
C PRO A 137 -4.54 -4.03 8.70
N ALA A 138 -5.73 -4.18 9.28
CA ALA A 138 -6.97 -3.67 8.72
C ALA A 138 -8.05 -3.57 9.81
N ASN A 139 -9.13 -2.86 9.52
CA ASN A 139 -10.26 -2.72 10.44
C ASN A 139 -11.12 -3.99 10.51
N PRO A 140 -11.79 -4.25 11.65
CA PRO A 140 -12.66 -5.42 11.84
C PRO A 140 -13.70 -5.64 10.73
N GLU A 141 -14.23 -4.57 10.15
CA GLU A 141 -15.22 -4.59 9.07
C GLU A 141 -14.71 -5.30 7.80
N THR A 142 -13.39 -5.27 7.57
CA THR A 142 -12.76 -5.87 6.38
C THR A 142 -12.34 -7.33 6.59
N LEU A 143 -12.31 -7.81 7.84
CA LEU A 143 -11.82 -9.14 8.19
C LEU A 143 -12.60 -10.29 7.54
N PRO A 144 -13.95 -10.26 7.43
CA PRO A 144 -14.69 -11.33 6.76
C PRO A 144 -14.23 -11.53 5.31
N LEU A 145 -14.01 -10.44 4.58
CA LEU A 145 -13.51 -10.48 3.21
C LEU A 145 -12.07 -11.00 3.16
N MET A 146 -11.21 -10.53 4.07
CA MET A 146 -9.82 -10.97 4.13
C MET A 146 -9.70 -12.47 4.42
N LYS A 147 -10.52 -13.01 5.33
CA LYS A 147 -10.58 -14.46 5.62
C LYS A 147 -10.98 -15.29 4.40
N GLN A 148 -11.92 -14.78 3.59
CA GLN A 148 -12.31 -15.45 2.34
C GLN A 148 -11.24 -15.37 1.26
N THR A 149 -10.34 -14.39 1.36
CA THR A 149 -9.38 -14.05 0.31
C THR A 149 -8.00 -14.64 0.57
N LEU A 150 -7.52 -14.62 1.82
CA LEU A 150 -6.20 -15.10 2.24
C LEU A 150 -6.22 -16.60 2.57
N ASN A 151 -6.41 -17.41 1.53
CA ASN A 151 -6.48 -18.87 1.68
C ASN A 151 -5.11 -19.54 1.59
N VAL A 152 -5.00 -20.72 2.21
CA VAL A 152 -3.84 -21.60 2.06
C VAL A 152 -3.67 -21.98 0.58
N GLY A 153 -2.41 -21.97 0.12
CA GLY A 153 -2.04 -22.21 -1.28
C GLY A 153 -2.02 -20.94 -2.15
N LEU A 154 -2.51 -19.80 -1.67
CA LEU A 154 -2.43 -18.53 -2.38
C LEU A 154 -0.97 -18.04 -2.47
N GLU A 155 -0.56 -17.59 -3.66
CA GLU A 155 0.76 -17.00 -3.85
C GLU A 155 0.73 -15.49 -3.56
N ILE A 156 1.69 -15.04 -2.77
CA ILE A 156 2.01 -13.65 -2.50
C ILE A 156 3.26 -13.31 -3.29
N LYS A 157 3.16 -12.32 -4.18
CA LYS A 157 4.29 -11.77 -4.91
C LYS A 157 4.61 -10.40 -4.36
N LEU A 158 5.83 -10.22 -3.88
CA LEU A 158 6.35 -8.95 -3.38
C LEU A 158 7.39 -8.41 -4.35
N GLU A 159 7.03 -7.35 -5.07
CA GLU A 159 7.88 -6.71 -6.08
C GLU A 159 8.47 -5.38 -5.58
N ARG A 160 9.73 -5.13 -5.93
CA ARG A 160 10.46 -3.90 -5.59
C ARG A 160 9.73 -2.60 -6.00
N THR A 161 8.99 -2.63 -7.10
CA THR A 161 8.35 -1.43 -7.69
C THR A 161 7.01 -1.11 -7.05
N HIS A 162 6.29 -2.09 -6.51
CA HIS A 162 4.90 -1.95 -6.09
C HIS A 162 4.67 -2.29 -4.62
N ASP A 163 5.52 -3.14 -4.04
CA ASP A 163 5.35 -3.69 -2.71
C ASP A 163 6.52 -3.27 -1.83
N ILE A 164 6.20 -2.42 -0.86
CA ILE A 164 7.16 -1.98 0.16
C ILE A 164 6.74 -2.64 1.47
N SER A 165 7.22 -3.87 1.66
CA SER A 165 6.99 -4.69 2.84
C SER A 165 8.26 -4.72 3.69
N ALA A 166 8.27 -3.94 4.77
CA ALA A 166 9.42 -3.81 5.65
C ALA A 166 9.56 -5.02 6.57
N LEU A 167 10.79 -5.52 6.69
CA LEU A 167 11.15 -6.48 7.72
C LEU A 167 11.17 -5.76 9.07
N ILE A 168 10.44 -6.29 10.04
CA ILE A 168 10.37 -5.72 11.40
C ILE A 168 10.90 -6.66 12.49
N HIS A 169 11.04 -7.95 12.18
CA HIS A 169 11.55 -8.96 13.11
C HIS A 169 12.07 -10.18 12.34
N ALA A 170 13.10 -10.84 12.88
CA ALA A 170 13.60 -12.12 12.41
C ALA A 170 13.91 -13.06 13.58
N GLU A 171 13.58 -14.33 13.44
CA GLU A 171 13.82 -15.38 14.43
C GLU A 171 14.50 -16.57 13.80
N ARG A 172 15.46 -17.14 14.52
CA ARG A 172 16.05 -18.42 14.17
C ARG A 172 15.22 -19.54 14.80
N LEU A 173 14.71 -20.42 13.94
CA LEU A 173 13.96 -21.60 14.37
C LEU A 173 14.92 -22.72 14.78
N ALA A 174 14.43 -23.64 15.61
CA ALA A 174 15.22 -24.75 16.15
C ALA A 174 15.72 -25.74 15.08
N ASP A 175 15.05 -25.77 13.92
CA ASP A 175 15.39 -26.61 12.77
C ASP A 175 16.38 -25.94 11.79
N GLY A 176 16.90 -24.77 12.14
CA GLY A 176 17.86 -24.02 11.33
C GLY A 176 17.24 -23.13 10.25
N ARG A 177 15.92 -23.04 10.17
CA ARG A 177 15.23 -22.05 9.31
C ARG A 177 15.19 -20.67 9.95
N ILE A 178 14.94 -19.64 9.14
CA ILE A 178 14.68 -18.28 9.60
C ILE A 178 13.19 -17.94 9.38
N LEU A 179 12.53 -17.45 10.42
CA LEU A 179 11.20 -16.86 10.36
C LEU A 179 11.33 -15.34 10.37
N ILE A 180 10.81 -14.67 9.34
CA ILE A 180 10.75 -13.21 9.31
C ILE A 180 9.32 -12.70 9.50
N THR A 181 9.17 -11.51 10.07
CA THR A 181 7.89 -10.79 10.14
C THR A 181 7.98 -9.53 9.28
N ALA A 182 7.08 -9.41 8.31
CA ALA A 182 7.08 -8.33 7.33
C ALA A 182 5.75 -7.56 7.33
N VAL A 183 5.82 -6.23 7.32
CA VAL A 183 4.67 -5.30 7.32
C VAL A 183 4.64 -4.44 6.06
N PRO A 184 3.53 -4.37 5.33
CA PRO A 184 3.38 -3.45 4.21
C PRO A 184 3.30 -2.00 4.71
N LEU A 185 4.19 -1.13 4.23
CA LEU A 185 4.22 0.29 4.62
C LEU A 185 3.24 1.16 3.84
N LEU A 186 2.78 0.66 2.68
CA LEU A 186 1.94 1.44 1.76
C LEU A 186 0.44 1.32 2.08
N TYR A 187 0.07 0.35 2.93
CA TYR A 187 -1.31 0.03 3.33
C TYR A 187 -2.30 0.21 2.17
N GLY A 188 -2.01 -0.50 1.08
CA GLY A 188 -2.76 -0.40 -0.16
C GLY A 188 -4.07 -1.19 -0.15
N SER A 189 -4.77 -1.15 -1.27
CA SER A 189 -5.84 -2.08 -1.56
C SER A 189 -5.26 -3.33 -2.21
N TYR A 190 -5.75 -4.50 -1.82
CA TYR A 190 -5.38 -5.78 -2.41
C TYR A 190 -6.58 -6.40 -3.10
N THR A 191 -6.34 -7.08 -4.22
CA THR A 191 -7.31 -7.88 -4.96
C THR A 191 -6.76 -9.28 -5.18
N VAL A 192 -7.62 -10.28 -5.20
CA VAL A 192 -7.24 -11.62 -5.70
C VAL A 192 -7.67 -11.73 -7.14
N THR A 193 -6.76 -12.21 -7.99
CA THR A 193 -6.94 -12.30 -9.45
C THR A 193 -8.21 -13.04 -9.88
N ARG A 194 -8.76 -13.95 -9.05
CA ARG A 194 -10.04 -14.65 -9.28
C ARG A 194 -11.01 -14.62 -8.08
N GLY A 195 -10.80 -13.74 -7.10
CA GLY A 195 -11.59 -13.65 -5.86
C GLY A 195 -12.61 -12.50 -5.87
N LEU A 196 -13.69 -12.67 -5.10
CA LEU A 196 -14.72 -11.63 -4.94
C LEU A 196 -14.24 -10.58 -3.94
N GLY A 197 -13.80 -9.42 -4.44
CA GLY A 197 -13.62 -8.23 -3.62
C GLY A 197 -12.18 -7.72 -3.48
N THR A 198 -12.09 -6.44 -3.11
CA THR A 198 -10.85 -5.77 -2.75
C THR A 198 -10.92 -5.37 -1.28
N PHE A 199 -9.89 -5.70 -0.49
CA PHE A 199 -9.78 -5.18 0.87
C PHE A 199 -8.70 -4.11 0.94
N ARG A 200 -8.84 -3.16 1.85
CA ARG A 200 -7.88 -2.07 2.05
C ARG A 200 -7.22 -2.24 3.40
N LEU A 201 -5.90 -2.10 3.42
CA LEU A 201 -5.15 -2.09 4.66
C LEU A 201 -5.15 -0.71 5.30
N GLU A 202 -4.99 -0.69 6.61
CA GLU A 202 -4.84 0.53 7.38
C GLU A 202 -3.68 0.40 8.36
N PRO A 203 -2.90 1.47 8.59
CA PRO A 203 -1.87 1.42 9.60
C PRO A 203 -2.50 1.18 10.98
N PRO A 204 -1.88 0.33 11.83
CA PRO A 204 -2.40 0.09 13.17
C PRO A 204 -2.31 1.36 14.01
N LEU A 205 -3.31 1.62 14.86
CA LEU A 205 -3.34 2.78 15.74
C LEU A 205 -2.33 2.67 16.90
N SER A 206 -2.11 1.44 17.38
CA SER A 206 -1.20 1.13 18.47
C SER A 206 -0.69 -0.30 18.35
N LEU A 207 0.40 -0.60 19.05
CA LEU A 207 1.00 -1.94 19.10
C LEU A 207 1.00 -2.48 20.54
N ASN A 208 0.72 -3.77 20.70
CA ASN A 208 0.86 -4.46 21.98
C ASN A 208 2.21 -5.19 22.04
N LEU A 209 3.29 -4.46 22.28
CA LEU A 209 4.64 -5.06 22.30
C LEU A 209 4.83 -6.11 23.41
N ALA A 210 3.95 -6.15 24.43
CA ALA A 210 4.00 -7.16 25.48
C ALA A 210 3.57 -8.56 24.99
N ALA A 211 2.84 -8.65 23.87
CA ALA A 211 2.49 -9.91 23.22
C ALA A 211 3.73 -10.70 22.72
N GLY A 212 4.81 -9.97 22.47
CA GLY A 212 6.08 -10.51 22.02
C GLY A 212 6.05 -11.06 20.59
N TRP A 213 7.24 -11.18 20.03
CA TRP A 213 7.46 -11.81 18.74
C TRP A 213 7.82 -13.28 18.92
N PRO A 214 7.56 -14.14 17.92
CA PRO A 214 6.87 -13.89 16.65
C PRO A 214 5.34 -13.94 16.84
N LEU A 215 4.57 -13.76 15.76
CA LEU A 215 3.10 -13.78 15.83
C LEU A 215 2.53 -15.19 15.87
N PHE A 216 3.01 -16.09 15.01
CA PHE A 216 2.71 -17.51 15.09
C PHE A 216 3.61 -18.14 16.14
N LYS A 217 3.06 -18.52 17.29
CA LYS A 217 3.84 -19.10 18.39
C LYS A 217 4.33 -20.51 18.01
N ALA A 218 5.37 -20.99 18.70
CA ALA A 218 6.02 -22.27 18.36
C ALA A 218 5.04 -23.45 18.31
N GLU A 219 4.13 -23.55 19.29
CA GLU A 219 3.09 -24.60 19.35
C GLU A 219 2.10 -24.53 18.18
N GLU A 220 1.69 -23.31 17.82
CA GLU A 220 0.80 -23.08 16.68
C GLU A 220 1.47 -23.49 15.36
N ARG A 221 2.75 -23.12 15.17
CA ARG A 221 3.54 -23.51 13.99
C ARG A 221 3.71 -25.03 13.90
N ALA A 222 4.03 -25.70 15.01
CA ALA A 222 4.16 -27.15 15.04
C ALA A 222 2.85 -27.85 14.63
N THR A 223 1.71 -27.33 15.08
CA THR A 223 0.38 -27.83 14.71
C THR A 223 0.09 -27.63 13.22
N ILE A 224 0.44 -26.45 12.67
CA ILE A 224 0.30 -26.16 11.24
C ILE A 224 1.15 -27.11 10.40
N GLU A 225 2.41 -27.33 10.78
CA GLU A 225 3.33 -28.22 10.07
C GLU A 225 2.84 -29.67 10.06
N GLN A 226 2.36 -30.17 11.19
CA GLN A 226 1.75 -31.50 11.28
C GLN A 226 0.57 -31.63 10.32
N ARG A 227 -0.34 -30.65 10.29
CA ARG A 227 -1.49 -30.64 9.36
C ARG A 227 -1.04 -30.65 7.90
N ILE A 228 0.02 -29.92 7.56
CA ILE A 228 0.56 -29.90 6.19
C ILE A 228 1.12 -31.27 5.81
N VAL A 229 1.88 -31.91 6.70
CA VAL A 229 2.43 -33.26 6.48
C VAL A 229 1.30 -34.28 6.30
N GLU A 230 0.30 -34.25 7.17
CA GLU A 230 -0.88 -35.13 7.06
C GLU A 230 -1.66 -34.90 5.76
N ALA A 231 -1.89 -33.64 5.38
CA ALA A 231 -2.57 -33.30 4.14
C ALA A 231 -1.79 -33.81 2.92
N ARG A 232 -0.46 -33.65 2.93
CA ARG A 232 0.43 -34.17 1.88
C ARG A 232 0.39 -35.70 1.80
N GLN A 233 0.40 -36.38 2.94
CA GLN A 233 0.29 -37.85 3.00
C GLN A 233 -1.06 -38.33 2.46
N LYS A 234 -2.16 -37.67 2.84
CA LYS A 234 -3.52 -37.98 2.35
C LYS A 234 -3.62 -37.79 0.84
N ILE A 235 -3.05 -36.72 0.29
CA ILE A 235 -3.01 -36.47 -1.15
C ILE A 235 -2.19 -37.55 -1.87
N ALA A 236 -1.01 -37.89 -1.35
CA ALA A 236 -0.15 -38.94 -1.95
C ALA A 236 -0.84 -40.32 -1.94
N ALA A 237 -1.52 -40.66 -0.84
CA ALA A 237 -2.29 -41.89 -0.71
C ALA A 237 -3.50 -41.92 -1.68
N ALA A 238 -4.21 -40.79 -1.85
CA ALA A 238 -5.32 -40.67 -2.78
C ALA A 238 -4.88 -40.73 -4.26
N GLN A 239 -3.65 -40.34 -4.57
CA GLN A 239 -3.07 -40.39 -5.92
C GLN A 239 -2.39 -41.73 -6.25
N GLY A 240 -2.39 -42.71 -5.33
CA GLY A 240 -1.79 -44.03 -5.55
C GLY A 240 -0.26 -43.99 -5.74
N VAL A 241 0.40 -42.88 -5.40
CA VAL A 241 1.85 -42.73 -5.54
C VAL A 241 2.53 -43.26 -4.28
N VAL A 242 2.94 -44.53 -4.32
CA VAL A 242 3.86 -45.10 -3.33
C VAL A 242 5.25 -44.50 -3.56
N PRO A 243 5.94 -43.95 -2.54
CA PRO A 243 7.30 -43.44 -2.73
C PRO A 243 8.25 -44.62 -2.89
N ILE A 244 8.90 -44.73 -4.06
CA ILE A 244 10.08 -45.58 -4.25
C ILE A 244 11.29 -44.78 -3.71
N PRO A 245 12.05 -45.30 -2.72
CA PRO A 245 13.26 -44.64 -2.25
C PRO A 245 14.29 -44.51 -3.37
N GLY A 246 14.68 -43.28 -3.72
CA GLY A 246 15.79 -43.01 -4.66
C GLY A 246 15.47 -42.17 -5.89
N LEU A 247 14.22 -41.73 -6.10
CA LEU A 247 13.87 -40.80 -7.18
C LEU A 247 13.21 -39.54 -6.61
N SER A 248 13.91 -38.41 -6.69
CA SER A 248 13.35 -37.10 -6.38
C SER A 248 12.24 -36.77 -7.39
N PRO A 249 10.98 -36.59 -6.98
CA PRO A 249 9.98 -36.06 -7.88
C PRO A 249 10.30 -34.58 -8.13
N THR A 250 10.88 -34.29 -9.29
CA THR A 250 10.82 -32.97 -9.91
C THR A 250 9.38 -32.77 -10.38
N ALA A 251 8.49 -32.51 -9.43
CA ALA A 251 7.14 -32.04 -9.72
C ALA A 251 7.14 -30.56 -9.40
N THR A 252 7.39 -29.74 -10.42
CA THR A 252 6.97 -28.33 -10.38
C THR A 252 5.47 -28.35 -10.06
N PRO A 253 5.02 -27.74 -8.95
CA PRO A 253 3.59 -27.67 -8.69
C PRO A 253 2.91 -26.93 -9.85
N PRO A 254 1.68 -27.29 -10.23
CA PRO A 254 0.92 -26.50 -11.19
C PRO A 254 0.89 -25.04 -10.70
N PRO A 255 1.03 -24.06 -11.60
CA PRO A 255 1.08 -22.66 -11.22
C PRO A 255 -0.14 -22.32 -10.37
N ALA A 256 0.07 -21.61 -9.26
CA ALA A 256 -1.02 -21.08 -8.48
C ALA A 256 -1.78 -20.10 -9.36
N ASP A 257 -2.95 -20.52 -9.86
CA ASP A 257 -3.80 -19.72 -10.74
C ASP A 257 -4.38 -18.47 -10.05
N ASN A 258 -4.18 -18.34 -8.73
CA ASN A 258 -4.64 -17.25 -7.89
C ASN A 258 -3.46 -16.56 -7.20
N GLN A 259 -3.32 -15.25 -7.42
CA GLN A 259 -2.29 -14.40 -6.82
C GLN A 259 -2.97 -13.21 -6.14
N LEU A 260 -2.43 -12.81 -4.99
CA LEU A 260 -2.80 -11.55 -4.35
C LEU A 260 -2.00 -10.42 -5.02
N VAL A 261 -2.70 -9.46 -5.63
CA VAL A 261 -2.07 -8.33 -6.33
C VAL A 261 -2.56 -7.04 -5.69
N ARG A 262 -1.63 -6.10 -5.48
CA ARG A 262 -1.96 -4.78 -4.97
C ARG A 262 -2.59 -3.93 -6.08
N VAL A 263 -3.68 -3.24 -5.75
CA VAL A 263 -4.37 -2.29 -6.63
C VAL A 263 -4.11 -0.86 -6.14
N GLU A 264 -3.56 -0.01 -7.00
CA GLU A 264 -3.38 1.42 -6.71
C GLU A 264 -4.61 2.21 -7.15
N GLN A 265 -5.16 3.02 -6.24
CA GLN A 265 -6.17 4.03 -6.60
C GLN A 265 -5.45 5.32 -7.03
N ALA A 266 -5.86 5.88 -8.17
CA ALA A 266 -5.37 7.17 -8.65
C ALA A 266 -5.61 8.28 -7.61
N ARG A 267 -4.60 9.10 -7.35
CA ARG A 267 -4.73 10.25 -6.45
C ARG A 267 -5.42 11.43 -7.14
N PRO A 268 -6.36 12.12 -6.48
CA PRO A 268 -6.76 13.46 -6.86
C PRO A 268 -5.60 14.45 -6.65
N VAL A 269 -5.30 15.26 -7.65
CA VAL A 269 -4.31 16.35 -7.55
C VAL A 269 -4.95 17.53 -6.82
N GLU A 270 -4.38 17.94 -5.70
CA GLU A 270 -4.71 19.22 -5.03
C GLU A 270 -4.32 20.38 -5.94
N THR A 271 -5.27 21.27 -6.17
CA THR A 271 -5.14 22.47 -7.00
C THR A 271 -4.45 23.58 -6.21
N PRO A 272 -3.39 24.23 -6.74
CA PRO A 272 -2.85 25.44 -6.13
C PRO A 272 -3.90 26.56 -6.16
N ALA A 273 -4.21 27.13 -4.99
CA ALA A 273 -5.08 28.29 -4.86
C ALA A 273 -4.43 29.52 -5.53
N LEU A 274 -5.04 30.00 -6.62
CA LEU A 274 -4.76 31.31 -7.19
C LEU A 274 -5.57 32.38 -6.45
N SER A 275 -4.87 33.34 -5.85
CA SER A 275 -5.47 34.53 -5.23
C SER A 275 -6.11 35.44 -6.29
N PRO A 276 -7.31 36.00 -6.07
CA PRO A 276 -7.93 36.91 -7.02
C PRO A 276 -7.35 38.33 -6.90
N LYS A 277 -6.75 38.84 -7.99
CA LYS A 277 -6.52 40.29 -8.13
C LYS A 277 -7.79 40.95 -8.63
N ALA A 278 -8.29 41.89 -7.83
CA ALA A 278 -9.43 42.74 -8.13
C ALA A 278 -9.12 43.72 -9.28
N PHE A 279 -10.09 43.87 -10.19
CA PHE A 279 -10.21 45.03 -11.08
C PHE A 279 -11.01 46.11 -10.35
N GLY A 280 -10.49 47.34 -10.35
CA GLY A 280 -11.17 48.54 -9.85
C GLY A 280 -10.53 49.79 -10.46
N VAL A 281 -11.37 50.62 -11.07
CA VAL A 281 -11.07 51.68 -12.04
C VAL A 281 -10.80 53.04 -11.36
N GLN A 282 -9.88 53.84 -11.92
CA GLN A 282 -9.99 55.28 -12.24
C GLN A 282 -8.75 56.12 -11.88
N GLY A 283 -8.34 56.97 -12.84
CA GLY A 283 -7.94 58.34 -12.52
C GLY A 283 -6.58 58.83 -13.01
N LYS A 284 -6.61 59.53 -14.16
CA LYS A 284 -5.87 60.78 -14.49
C LYS A 284 -4.32 60.79 -14.55
N GLY A 285 -3.83 61.37 -15.66
CA GLY A 285 -2.69 62.29 -15.62
C GLY A 285 -1.54 62.02 -16.61
N GLU A 286 -1.57 62.72 -17.75
CA GLU A 286 -0.44 63.31 -18.47
C GLU A 286 0.92 62.59 -18.58
N LYS A 287 1.35 62.31 -19.83
CA LYS A 287 2.26 63.14 -20.66
C LYS A 287 3.19 62.28 -21.53
N LEU A 288 3.21 62.68 -22.81
CA LEU A 288 4.22 62.54 -23.87
C LEU A 288 5.50 61.74 -23.54
N ALA A 289 5.86 60.78 -24.39
CA ALA A 289 6.70 61.05 -25.57
C ALA A 289 7.02 59.78 -26.36
N GLN A 290 7.13 60.00 -27.66
CA GLN A 290 7.28 59.07 -28.77
C GLN A 290 8.77 58.87 -29.10
N ALA A 291 9.19 57.64 -29.40
CA ALA A 291 10.15 57.35 -30.47
C ALA A 291 10.27 55.83 -30.71
N THR A 292 10.08 55.44 -31.98
CA THR A 292 10.32 54.12 -32.60
C THR A 292 11.62 54.25 -33.44
N PRO A 293 12.06 53.25 -34.25
CA PRO A 293 12.84 52.03 -33.96
C PRO A 293 14.15 51.93 -34.80
N SER A 294 14.67 50.70 -34.95
CA SER A 294 15.59 50.19 -36.00
C SER A 294 17.09 50.23 -35.61
N SER A 295 17.91 49.19 -35.77
CA SER A 295 18.13 48.31 -36.93
C SER A 295 18.95 47.06 -36.48
N LYS A 296 18.56 45.83 -36.87
CA LYS A 296 19.09 45.01 -37.99
C LYS A 296 20.60 44.61 -37.94
N ARG A 297 20.80 43.31 -37.64
CA ARG A 297 21.29 42.25 -38.59
C ARG A 297 22.78 41.81 -38.57
N ARG A 298 22.92 40.46 -38.53
CA ARG A 298 23.93 39.53 -39.13
C ARG A 298 25.31 39.44 -38.44
N LYS A 299 25.68 38.28 -37.86
CA LYS A 299 26.18 36.98 -38.41
C LYS A 299 27.62 37.03 -38.97
N ALA A 300 28.51 36.23 -38.35
CA ALA A 300 29.45 35.23 -38.91
C ALA A 300 30.51 34.92 -37.82
N ALA A 301 30.58 33.74 -37.22
CA ALA A 301 31.13 32.47 -37.72
C ALA A 301 32.63 32.51 -38.10
N ARG A 302 33.50 31.86 -37.30
CA ARG A 302 34.57 30.98 -37.81
C ARG A 302 35.23 30.11 -36.72
N LYS A 303 35.59 28.90 -37.15
CA LYS A 303 36.19 27.73 -36.47
C LYS A 303 37.72 27.82 -36.35
N GLY A 304 38.27 27.02 -35.43
CA GLY A 304 39.61 26.40 -35.44
C GLY A 304 39.96 25.98 -34.01
N LYS A 305 39.88 24.73 -33.53
CA LYS A 305 40.40 23.39 -33.89
C LYS A 305 41.73 23.06 -33.19
N VAL A 306 41.65 22.06 -32.29
CA VAL A 306 42.68 21.08 -31.80
C VAL A 306 43.75 21.68 -30.86
N GLU A 307 44.02 21.13 -29.67
CA GLU A 307 44.67 19.83 -29.43
C GLU A 307 44.55 19.37 -27.96
N SER A 308 44.53 18.05 -27.74
CA SER A 308 44.63 17.34 -26.45
C SER A 308 45.94 16.55 -26.48
N PRO A 309 46.67 16.34 -25.36
CA PRO A 309 46.43 15.12 -24.56
C PRO A 309 46.69 15.25 -23.03
N ALA A 310 46.10 14.32 -22.27
CA ALA A 310 46.42 13.95 -20.87
C ALA A 310 47.62 12.94 -20.85
N PRO A 311 48.10 12.32 -19.72
CA PRO A 311 47.55 12.27 -18.34
C PRO A 311 48.58 12.22 -17.16
N ALA A 312 48.00 12.15 -15.94
CA ALA A 312 48.46 11.50 -14.69
C ALA A 312 49.54 12.18 -13.81
N VAL A 313 49.23 12.38 -12.50
CA VAL A 313 49.77 11.64 -11.31
C VAL A 313 49.13 12.21 -10.02
N THR A 314 48.50 11.35 -9.22
CA THR A 314 48.22 11.47 -7.75
C THR A 314 49.29 10.62 -7.02
N PRO A 315 49.51 10.62 -5.67
CA PRO A 315 48.92 11.42 -4.58
C PRO A 315 49.93 11.90 -3.51
N ALA A 316 49.47 12.62 -2.47
CA ALA A 316 50.11 12.59 -1.15
C ALA A 316 49.09 12.83 -0.02
N ARG A 317 49.11 11.91 0.95
CA ARG A 317 48.40 11.90 2.23
C ARG A 317 49.42 12.29 3.29
N ALA A 318 49.07 13.16 4.23
CA ALA A 318 49.85 13.38 5.45
C ALA A 318 48.93 13.19 6.67
N VAL A 319 49.49 12.57 7.70
CA VAL A 319 48.82 12.07 8.91
C VAL A 319 49.40 12.80 10.13
N VAL A 320 48.59 12.87 11.19
CA VAL A 320 48.91 13.05 12.63
C VAL A 320 49.27 14.46 13.12
N ALA A 321 48.43 15.00 14.01
CA ALA A 321 48.86 15.57 15.29
C ALA A 321 47.69 15.56 16.30
N GLN A 322 47.95 14.97 17.47
CA GLN A 322 47.12 14.96 18.66
C GLN A 322 46.97 16.36 19.26
N ASN A 323 45.84 16.64 19.92
CA ASN A 323 45.78 17.06 21.34
C ASN A 323 44.37 17.62 21.67
N SER A 324 43.70 16.96 22.62
CA SER A 324 42.65 17.59 23.44
C SER A 324 43.28 18.65 24.35
N PRO A 325 42.54 19.72 24.67
CA PRO A 325 42.01 19.81 26.04
C PRO A 325 40.60 20.45 26.12
N ALA A 326 39.77 19.90 27.00
CA ALA A 326 38.84 20.68 27.84
C ALA A 326 39.58 21.01 29.15
N PRO A 327 39.17 21.96 30.03
CA PRO A 327 37.83 22.55 30.21
C PRO A 327 37.86 24.08 30.48
N THR A 328 36.71 24.72 30.68
CA THR A 328 36.48 25.71 31.77
C THR A 328 34.99 26.08 31.88
N SER A 329 34.50 25.92 33.10
CA SER A 329 33.23 26.30 33.68
C SER A 329 32.98 27.81 33.72
N THR A 330 31.72 28.23 33.60
CA THR A 330 31.19 29.47 34.23
C THR A 330 29.69 29.28 34.55
N PRO A 331 29.14 30.03 35.53
CA PRO A 331 28.19 29.49 36.49
C PRO A 331 26.73 29.90 36.28
N VAL A 332 25.87 29.16 36.98
CA VAL A 332 24.44 29.37 37.19
C VAL A 332 24.17 30.71 37.87
N THR A 333 23.14 31.44 37.42
CA THR A 333 22.51 32.51 38.20
C THR A 333 21.10 32.06 38.60
N VAL A 334 20.82 32.11 39.90
CA VAL A 334 19.58 31.70 40.55
C VAL A 334 18.67 32.92 40.72
N ALA A 335 17.38 32.79 40.41
CA ALA A 335 16.34 33.70 40.88
C ALA A 335 15.25 32.90 41.58
N SER A 336 15.05 33.18 42.87
CA SER A 336 14.03 32.61 43.76
C SER A 336 12.88 33.59 43.96
N ALA A 337 11.64 33.08 43.98
CA ALA A 337 10.47 33.50 44.79
C ALA A 337 9.19 32.88 44.17
N ALA A 338 8.10 32.51 44.85
CA ALA A 338 7.75 32.28 46.24
C ALA A 338 6.45 31.44 46.28
N THR A 339 6.22 30.71 47.36
CA THR A 339 5.04 29.85 47.66
C THR A 339 3.83 30.67 48.12
N PRO A 340 2.61 30.10 48.08
CA PRO A 340 1.82 29.96 49.32
C PRO A 340 1.16 28.57 49.52
N LYS A 341 0.82 28.29 50.79
CA LYS A 341 0.44 26.99 51.41
C LYS A 341 -1.08 26.69 51.36
N ALA A 342 -1.42 25.41 51.11
CA ALA A 342 -2.32 24.43 51.80
C ALA A 342 -3.70 24.85 52.39
N PRO A 343 -4.73 23.96 52.53
CA PRO A 343 -4.66 22.73 53.33
C PRO A 343 -5.40 21.45 52.82
N VAL A 344 -5.17 20.40 53.62
CA VAL A 344 -5.46 18.95 53.56
C VAL A 344 -6.94 18.58 53.83
N ALA A 345 -7.42 17.47 53.26
CA ALA A 345 -8.35 16.54 53.93
C ALA A 345 -8.34 15.13 53.28
N VAL A 346 -8.25 14.10 54.13
CA VAL A 346 -8.47 12.66 53.86
C VAL A 346 -9.78 12.26 54.56
N PRO A 347 -10.52 11.23 54.12
CA PRO A 347 -10.52 10.01 54.93
C PRO A 347 -10.55 8.70 54.11
N ALA A 348 -10.34 7.61 54.85
CA ALA A 348 -10.03 6.26 54.39
C ALA A 348 -11.22 5.28 54.39
N SER A 349 -11.03 4.18 53.65
CA SER A 349 -11.50 2.79 53.83
C SER A 349 -13.00 2.47 53.87
N THR A 350 -13.43 1.41 53.14
CA THR A 350 -13.85 0.11 53.70
C THR A 350 -14.08 -0.93 52.57
N ILE A 351 -13.81 -2.19 52.91
CA ILE A 351 -13.90 -3.45 52.14
C ILE A 351 -15.36 -3.88 51.92
N ALA A 352 -15.68 -4.54 50.80
CA ALA A 352 -16.76 -5.54 50.76
C ALA A 352 -16.61 -6.53 49.59
N THR A 353 -16.94 -7.77 49.91
CA THR A 353 -16.71 -9.04 49.21
C THR A 353 -17.99 -9.52 48.50
N ALA A 354 -17.81 -10.33 47.46
CA ALA A 354 -18.62 -11.50 47.06
C ALA A 354 -20.07 -11.38 46.48
N GLN A 355 -20.25 -12.19 45.42
CA GLN A 355 -21.40 -13.06 45.07
C GLN A 355 -22.59 -12.58 44.20
N ALA A 356 -22.53 -13.01 42.93
CA ALA A 356 -23.42 -13.90 42.17
C ALA A 356 -24.97 -13.73 42.12
N SER A 357 -25.44 -13.76 40.85
CA SER A 357 -26.66 -14.38 40.28
C SER A 357 -28.06 -13.93 40.69
N ALA A 358 -28.89 -13.52 39.72
CA ALA A 358 -29.96 -14.37 39.15
C ALA A 358 -30.86 -13.60 38.15
N ALA A 359 -31.49 -14.39 37.29
CA ALA A 359 -32.31 -14.04 36.13
C ALA A 359 -33.63 -13.32 36.46
N THR A 360 -34.21 -12.67 35.45
CA THR A 360 -35.67 -12.48 35.35
C THR A 360 -36.18 -12.84 33.95
N THR A 361 -37.36 -13.44 33.99
CA THR A 361 -38.02 -14.28 32.99
C THR A 361 -38.97 -13.48 32.09
N ALA A 362 -39.19 -13.99 30.88
CA ALA A 362 -40.10 -13.51 29.85
C ALA A 362 -41.61 -13.62 30.18
N THR A 363 -42.45 -12.88 29.44
CA THR A 363 -43.70 -13.34 28.78
C THR A 363 -44.28 -12.25 27.84
N PRO A 364 -45.14 -12.59 26.84
CA PRO A 364 -45.14 -12.00 25.49
C PRO A 364 -46.53 -11.50 24.99
N VAL A 365 -46.63 -11.30 23.65
CA VAL A 365 -47.79 -11.16 22.69
C VAL A 365 -48.54 -9.80 22.59
N PRO A 366 -49.15 -9.41 21.43
CA PRO A 366 -49.25 -10.05 20.10
C PRO A 366 -49.04 -9.15 18.83
N VAL A 367 -49.04 -9.82 17.68
CA VAL A 367 -48.83 -9.38 16.27
C VAL A 367 -50.16 -9.01 15.59
N LEU A 368 -50.21 -7.99 14.70
CA LEU A 368 -50.74 -8.02 13.29
C LEU A 368 -50.67 -6.63 12.58
N PRO A 369 -50.84 -6.51 11.24
CA PRO A 369 -49.81 -6.07 10.30
C PRO A 369 -50.09 -4.71 9.62
N ALA A 370 -49.07 -4.09 9.00
CA ALA A 370 -49.26 -2.97 8.07
C ALA A 370 -48.38 -3.11 6.82
N GLN A 371 -49.03 -2.95 5.67
CA GLN A 371 -48.51 -2.99 4.29
C GLN A 371 -47.59 -1.79 3.95
N PRO A 372 -46.83 -1.85 2.83
CA PRO A 372 -45.66 -1.01 2.55
C PRO A 372 -45.98 0.27 1.76
N VAL A 373 -45.15 1.30 1.94
CA VAL A 373 -45.13 2.55 1.14
C VAL A 373 -43.65 2.92 0.86
N PRO A 374 -43.29 3.44 -0.34
CA PRO A 374 -41.99 3.23 -0.98
C PRO A 374 -40.92 4.31 -0.74
N ALA A 375 -39.73 3.99 -1.26
CA ALA A 375 -38.42 4.62 -1.14
C ALA A 375 -38.32 6.11 -1.55
N ASP A 376 -37.47 6.85 -0.83
CA ASP A 376 -36.41 7.65 -1.47
C ASP A 376 -35.36 8.17 -0.46
N THR A 377 -34.16 8.46 -0.97
CA THR A 377 -32.97 9.07 -0.34
C THR A 377 -32.00 8.18 0.46
N SER A 378 -31.25 7.35 -0.27
CA SER A 378 -29.88 6.96 0.13
C SER A 378 -28.87 7.52 -0.86
N ALA A 379 -28.22 8.62 -0.47
CA ALA A 379 -27.01 9.11 -1.12
C ALA A 379 -25.81 8.33 -0.55
N GLY A 380 -25.02 7.72 -1.44
CA GLY A 380 -23.67 7.25 -1.14
C GLY A 380 -23.52 5.75 -0.90
N THR A 381 -23.68 4.94 -1.96
CA THR A 381 -23.20 3.55 -1.95
C THR A 381 -22.39 3.30 -3.23
N LEU A 382 -21.07 3.25 -3.09
CA LEU A 382 -20.13 2.94 -4.16
C LEU A 382 -19.86 1.43 -4.18
N ALA A 383 -20.42 0.80 -5.22
CA ALA A 383 -20.04 -0.42 -5.95
C ALA A 383 -19.24 -1.53 -5.24
N SER A 384 -19.93 -2.65 -5.01
CA SER A 384 -19.37 -3.99 -4.79
C SER A 384 -18.96 -4.66 -6.11
N ASN A 385 -17.82 -5.38 -6.10
CA ASN A 385 -17.29 -6.17 -7.21
C ASN A 385 -17.68 -7.65 -7.06
N ALA A 386 -18.75 -8.05 -7.73
CA ALA A 386 -19.09 -9.44 -8.04
C ALA A 386 -20.09 -9.45 -9.21
N GLY A 387 -19.65 -9.86 -10.40
CA GLY A 387 -20.54 -10.10 -11.55
C GLY A 387 -20.99 -8.83 -12.27
N GLY A 388 -20.21 -8.36 -13.24
CA GLY A 388 -20.46 -7.14 -13.99
C GLY A 388 -20.41 -5.88 -13.11
N GLY A 389 -19.98 -4.76 -13.68
CA GLY A 389 -19.84 -3.58 -12.83
C GLY A 389 -21.19 -3.02 -12.42
N SER A 390 -21.30 -2.68 -11.13
CA SER A 390 -22.47 -2.04 -10.53
C SER A 390 -22.42 -0.52 -10.77
N TRP A 391 -22.49 -0.12 -12.03
CA TRP A 391 -22.69 1.28 -12.40
C TRP A 391 -24.06 1.48 -13.03
N LYS A 392 -24.61 2.69 -12.90
CA LYS A 392 -25.90 3.04 -13.47
C LYS A 392 -25.82 3.00 -15.00
N THR A 393 -26.73 2.25 -15.61
CA THR A 393 -26.94 2.27 -17.06
C THR A 393 -28.04 3.25 -17.43
N PHE A 394 -27.95 3.81 -18.62
CA PHE A 394 -28.85 4.84 -19.12
C PHE A 394 -29.55 4.36 -20.41
N PRO A 395 -30.81 4.76 -20.64
CA PRO A 395 -31.44 4.68 -21.95
C PRO A 395 -30.64 5.49 -22.98
N ALA A 396 -30.79 5.13 -24.27
CA ALA A 396 -30.13 5.84 -25.36
C ALA A 396 -30.44 7.35 -25.30
N GLY A 397 -29.40 8.18 -25.39
CA GLY A 397 -29.51 9.64 -25.32
C GLY A 397 -29.85 10.23 -23.93
N LYS A 398 -29.95 9.40 -22.88
CA LYS A 398 -30.22 9.84 -21.50
C LYS A 398 -29.01 9.74 -20.58
N MET A 399 -27.81 9.62 -21.15
CA MET A 399 -26.56 9.64 -20.39
C MET A 399 -26.24 11.04 -19.84
N PRO A 400 -25.43 11.12 -18.77
CA PRO A 400 -24.94 12.40 -18.26
C PRO A 400 -24.21 13.21 -19.34
N LEU A 401 -24.18 14.54 -19.17
CA LEU A 401 -23.41 15.40 -20.06
C LEU A 401 -21.91 15.11 -19.93
N GLY A 402 -21.23 15.05 -21.07
CA GLY A 402 -19.81 14.80 -21.17
C GLY A 402 -19.32 15.00 -22.60
N ARG A 403 -18.00 15.03 -22.77
CA ARG A 403 -17.35 15.28 -24.05
C ARG A 403 -17.34 14.02 -24.91
N LEU A 404 -17.90 14.10 -26.10
CA LEU A 404 -17.92 12.98 -27.05
C LEU A 404 -16.73 13.06 -28.00
N ILE A 405 -15.94 11.99 -28.07
CA ILE A 405 -14.73 11.91 -28.89
C ILE A 405 -14.74 10.69 -29.82
N GLY A 406 -14.01 10.79 -30.93
CA GLY A 406 -13.80 9.69 -31.86
C GLY A 406 -12.50 8.93 -31.57
N THR A 407 -12.23 7.88 -32.35
CA THR A 407 -11.00 7.09 -32.22
C THR A 407 -9.73 7.85 -32.63
N GLY A 408 -9.86 8.94 -33.39
CA GLY A 408 -8.74 9.81 -33.76
C GLY A 408 -8.23 10.67 -32.60
N ASP A 409 -9.12 11.07 -31.70
CA ASP A 409 -8.82 12.00 -30.59
C ASP A 409 -8.27 11.27 -29.35
N LEU A 410 -8.18 9.93 -29.39
CA LEU A 410 -7.72 9.09 -28.28
C LEU A 410 -6.27 9.39 -27.87
N ARG A 411 -5.45 9.83 -28.82
CA ARG A 411 -4.04 10.20 -28.55
C ARG A 411 -3.95 11.47 -27.71
N ASP A 412 -4.78 12.46 -27.99
CA ASP A 412 -4.80 13.70 -27.24
C ASP A 412 -5.30 13.46 -25.80
N VAL A 413 -6.25 12.54 -25.62
CA VAL A 413 -6.69 12.09 -24.30
C VAL A 413 -5.61 11.28 -23.57
N ALA A 414 -4.77 10.51 -24.28
CA ALA A 414 -3.65 9.80 -23.67
C ALA A 414 -2.55 10.75 -23.15
N GLU A 415 -2.32 11.88 -23.83
CA GLU A 415 -1.29 12.87 -23.44
C GLU A 415 -1.79 13.82 -22.34
N HIS A 416 -3.06 14.25 -22.39
CA HIS A 416 -3.62 15.25 -21.45
C HIS A 416 -4.43 14.62 -20.31
N GLY A 417 -4.71 13.32 -20.36
CA GLY A 417 -5.59 12.62 -19.44
C GLY A 417 -7.06 13.03 -19.58
N LEU A 418 -7.92 12.44 -18.75
CA LEU A 418 -9.37 12.70 -18.77
C LEU A 418 -9.77 13.99 -18.01
N ALA A 419 -8.82 14.68 -17.37
CA ALA A 419 -9.00 15.96 -16.64
C ALA A 419 -10.20 16.02 -15.66
N GLY A 420 -10.73 14.87 -15.20
CA GLY A 420 -11.94 14.79 -14.38
C GLY A 420 -13.25 15.01 -15.15
N GLU A 421 -13.19 15.19 -16.46
CA GLU A 421 -14.35 15.28 -17.35
C GLU A 421 -14.84 13.88 -17.73
N ARG A 422 -16.16 13.71 -17.85
CA ARG A 422 -16.74 12.50 -18.45
C ARG A 422 -16.50 12.54 -19.94
N VAL A 423 -15.72 11.59 -20.45
CA VAL A 423 -15.43 11.48 -21.88
C VAL A 423 -16.09 10.24 -22.44
N TYR A 424 -16.79 10.40 -23.56
CA TYR A 424 -17.54 9.36 -24.25
C TYR A 424 -16.87 9.01 -25.56
N LEU A 425 -16.72 7.72 -25.84
CA LEU A 425 -16.11 7.19 -27.06
C LEU A 425 -17.19 6.75 -28.05
N LYS A 426 -17.21 7.38 -29.23
CA LYS A 426 -17.95 6.91 -30.41
C LYS A 426 -17.02 6.29 -31.45
N GLY A 427 -17.55 5.38 -32.25
CA GLY A 427 -16.80 4.73 -33.32
C GLY A 427 -17.36 3.38 -33.73
N GLN A 428 -16.74 2.79 -34.75
CA GLN A 428 -17.01 1.43 -35.16
C GLN A 428 -15.87 0.54 -34.74
N PHE A 429 -16.19 -0.61 -34.16
CA PHE A 429 -15.20 -1.52 -33.60
C PHE A 429 -15.50 -2.96 -34.01
N VAL A 430 -14.46 -3.78 -34.13
CA VAL A 430 -14.58 -5.23 -34.28
C VAL A 430 -14.17 -5.88 -32.97
N VAL A 431 -14.99 -6.81 -32.48
CA VAL A 431 -14.65 -7.60 -31.30
C VAL A 431 -13.54 -8.58 -31.67
N ASN A 432 -12.36 -8.42 -31.06
CA ASN A 432 -11.25 -9.35 -31.26
C ASN A 432 -11.26 -10.48 -30.22
N PHE A 433 -11.73 -10.21 -29.01
CA PHE A 433 -11.88 -11.18 -27.94
C PHE A 433 -13.09 -10.80 -27.07
N SER A 434 -13.84 -11.78 -26.59
CA SER A 434 -14.95 -11.60 -25.67
C SER A 434 -14.83 -12.62 -24.54
N ASP A 435 -15.04 -12.15 -23.33
CA ASP A 435 -15.05 -12.93 -22.08
C ASP A 435 -16.42 -12.74 -21.39
N ALA A 436 -16.61 -13.31 -20.19
CA ALA A 436 -17.88 -13.29 -19.47
C ALA A 436 -18.46 -11.87 -19.23
N ASN A 437 -17.62 -10.88 -18.91
CA ASN A 437 -18.04 -9.49 -18.64
C ASN A 437 -17.17 -8.43 -19.34
N ARG A 438 -16.30 -8.84 -20.26
CA ARG A 438 -15.33 -7.94 -20.91
C ARG A 438 -15.20 -8.26 -22.38
N ALA A 439 -14.95 -7.26 -23.22
CA ALA A 439 -14.58 -7.47 -24.61
C ALA A 439 -13.43 -6.57 -25.04
N VAL A 440 -12.52 -7.13 -25.82
CA VAL A 440 -11.42 -6.38 -26.44
C VAL A 440 -11.81 -6.06 -27.87
N LEU A 441 -11.93 -4.78 -28.18
CA LEU A 441 -12.32 -4.27 -29.48
C LEU A 441 -11.15 -3.59 -30.20
N ARG A 442 -11.17 -3.65 -31.53
CA ARG A 442 -10.26 -2.89 -32.40
C ARG A 442 -11.05 -1.88 -33.24
N PRO A 443 -10.64 -0.61 -33.30
CA PRO A 443 -11.25 0.38 -34.19
C PRO A 443 -11.24 -0.09 -35.66
N ARG A 444 -12.38 0.04 -36.34
CA ARG A 444 -12.45 -0.04 -37.80
C ARG A 444 -12.15 1.35 -38.35
N THR A 445 -10.90 1.60 -38.73
CA THR A 445 -10.55 2.83 -39.45
C THR A 445 -11.22 2.82 -40.82
N ARG A 446 -12.11 3.78 -41.10
CA ARG A 446 -12.63 3.99 -42.46
C ARG A 446 -11.56 4.70 -43.28
N LEU A 447 -11.48 4.36 -44.56
CA LEU A 447 -10.41 4.83 -45.48
C LEU A 447 -10.26 6.36 -45.53
N ALA A 448 -11.32 7.11 -45.22
CA ALA A 448 -11.33 8.58 -45.19
C ALA A 448 -10.47 9.19 -44.06
N ASP A 449 -10.31 8.53 -42.91
CA ASP A 449 -9.55 9.09 -41.77
C ASP A 449 -8.03 8.98 -41.94
N LYS A 450 -7.56 8.13 -42.86
CA LYS A 450 -6.12 7.98 -43.17
C LYS A 450 -5.51 9.20 -43.87
N VAL A 451 -6.32 10.05 -44.49
CA VAL A 451 -5.81 11.13 -45.37
C VAL A 451 -5.69 12.47 -44.63
N LEU A 452 -6.42 12.67 -43.53
CA LEU A 452 -6.39 13.92 -42.75
C LEU A 452 -5.41 13.91 -41.57
N HIS A 453 -4.92 12.74 -41.15
CA HIS A 453 -3.99 12.61 -40.02
C HIS A 453 -2.64 12.07 -40.52
N PHE A 454 -1.75 12.99 -40.91
CA PHE A 454 -0.35 12.68 -41.23
C PHE A 454 0.37 12.20 -39.96
N GLY A 455 0.45 10.87 -39.77
CA GLY A 455 1.41 10.28 -38.84
C GLY A 455 0.88 9.07 -38.07
N GLY A 456 1.18 7.88 -38.60
CA GLY A 456 1.27 6.62 -37.85
C GLY A 456 -0.03 6.11 -37.24
N GLY A 457 -0.64 5.10 -37.88
CA GLY A 457 -1.76 4.37 -37.30
C GLY A 457 -1.37 3.71 -35.98
N SER A 458 -1.61 4.41 -34.87
CA SER A 458 -1.50 3.85 -33.53
C SER A 458 -2.61 2.82 -33.37
N SER A 459 -2.23 1.55 -33.30
CA SER A 459 -3.14 0.43 -33.03
C SER A 459 -3.72 0.60 -31.62
N ALA A 460 -4.87 1.25 -31.51
CA ALA A 460 -5.59 1.39 -30.25
C ALA A 460 -6.35 0.09 -29.94
N ARG A 461 -6.17 -0.43 -28.72
CA ARG A 461 -6.91 -1.57 -28.16
C ARG A 461 -7.94 -1.04 -27.18
N ILE A 462 -9.22 -1.21 -27.50
CA ILE A 462 -10.32 -0.79 -26.64
C ILE A 462 -10.72 -1.97 -25.76
N ILE A 463 -10.71 -1.80 -24.44
CA ILE A 463 -11.08 -2.83 -23.48
C ILE A 463 -12.39 -2.37 -22.84
N VAL A 464 -13.48 -3.04 -23.18
CA VAL A 464 -14.83 -2.72 -22.73
C VAL A 464 -15.19 -3.60 -21.55
N GLU A 465 -15.66 -2.99 -20.46
CA GLU A 465 -16.31 -3.69 -19.36
C GLU A 465 -17.83 -3.56 -19.45
N PHE A 466 -18.54 -4.66 -19.22
CA PHE A 466 -20.00 -4.73 -19.29
C PHE A 466 -20.64 -4.80 -17.88
N PRO A 467 -21.83 -4.20 -17.69
CA PRO A 467 -22.54 -4.27 -16.42
C PRO A 467 -23.13 -5.67 -16.18
N ALA A 468 -23.54 -5.92 -14.94
CA ALA A 468 -24.13 -7.19 -14.53
C ALA A 468 -25.35 -7.55 -15.40
N GLY A 469 -25.40 -8.78 -15.93
CA GLY A 469 -26.52 -9.26 -16.76
C GLY A 469 -26.46 -8.81 -18.22
N TYR A 470 -25.38 -8.17 -18.66
CA TYR A 470 -25.17 -7.81 -20.06
C TYR A 470 -24.32 -8.87 -20.76
N THR A 471 -24.83 -9.44 -21.86
CA THR A 471 -24.07 -10.40 -22.67
C THR A 471 -23.12 -9.66 -23.61
N PRO A 472 -21.78 -9.81 -23.46
CA PRO A 472 -20.83 -9.16 -24.34
C PRO A 472 -20.99 -9.64 -25.80
N PRO A 473 -20.71 -8.78 -26.79
CA PRO A 473 -20.83 -9.14 -28.19
C PRO A 473 -19.81 -10.22 -28.57
N GLN A 474 -20.24 -11.20 -29.37
CA GLN A 474 -19.40 -12.34 -29.77
C GLN A 474 -18.14 -11.91 -30.51
N GLN A 475 -17.07 -12.71 -30.39
CA GLN A 475 -15.84 -12.51 -31.14
C GLN A 475 -16.11 -12.43 -32.65
N GLY A 476 -15.52 -11.44 -33.32
CA GLY A 476 -15.73 -11.16 -34.75
C GLY A 476 -16.93 -10.24 -35.04
N ALA A 477 -17.81 -9.98 -34.07
CA ALA A 477 -18.94 -9.06 -34.27
C ALA A 477 -18.47 -7.62 -34.48
N VAL A 478 -19.27 -6.85 -35.22
CA VAL A 478 -19.04 -5.41 -35.42
C VAL A 478 -19.94 -4.64 -34.48
N VAL A 479 -19.34 -3.82 -33.62
CA VAL A 479 -20.04 -2.97 -32.65
C VAL A 479 -19.93 -1.52 -33.12
N SER A 480 -21.08 -0.89 -33.36
CA SER A 480 -21.15 0.54 -33.71
C SER A 480 -21.65 1.33 -32.51
N ARG A 481 -20.92 2.38 -32.14
CA ARG A 481 -21.25 3.31 -31.06
C ARG A 481 -21.42 4.70 -31.63
N ASP A 482 -22.61 5.25 -31.45
CA ASP A 482 -23.00 6.57 -31.92
C ASP A 482 -23.11 7.55 -30.74
N GLU A 483 -23.63 8.75 -31.00
CA GLU A 483 -23.76 9.81 -30.01
C GLU A 483 -24.82 9.52 -28.96
N MET A 484 -25.80 8.65 -29.27
CA MET A 484 -26.86 8.27 -28.35
C MET A 484 -26.47 7.06 -27.49
N ARG A 485 -25.50 6.25 -27.94
CA ARG A 485 -25.01 5.05 -27.25
C ARG A 485 -23.48 4.92 -27.28
N PRO A 486 -22.72 5.90 -26.77
CA PRO A 486 -21.27 5.77 -26.71
C PRO A 486 -20.82 4.89 -25.54
N PHE A 487 -19.53 4.56 -25.51
CA PHE A 487 -18.89 4.02 -24.31
C PHE A 487 -18.38 5.16 -23.42
N GLU A 488 -18.32 4.97 -22.10
CA GLU A 488 -17.64 5.93 -21.23
C GLU A 488 -16.19 5.53 -21.04
N ILE A 489 -15.26 6.44 -21.32
CA ILE A 489 -13.83 6.20 -21.13
C ILE A 489 -13.51 6.34 -19.64
N THR A 490 -13.00 5.26 -19.07
CA THR A 490 -12.56 5.25 -17.67
C THR A 490 -11.06 5.54 -17.58
N GLU A 491 -10.28 5.10 -18.57
CA GLU A 491 -8.83 5.29 -18.58
C GLU A 491 -8.24 5.17 -19.99
N VAL A 492 -7.17 5.89 -20.27
CA VAL A 492 -6.35 5.72 -21.48
C VAL A 492 -4.90 5.58 -21.06
N ARG A 493 -4.25 4.49 -21.48
CA ARG A 493 -2.83 4.20 -21.21
C ARG A 493 -2.05 4.12 -22.51
N LYS A 494 -0.90 4.79 -22.54
CA LYS A 494 0.10 4.65 -23.60
C LYS A 494 1.14 3.62 -23.17
N GLN A 495 1.34 2.59 -23.97
CA GLN A 495 2.39 1.59 -23.75
C GLN A 495 3.72 2.08 -24.34
N GLU A 496 4.84 1.52 -23.85
CA GLU A 496 6.20 1.83 -24.31
C GLU A 496 6.42 1.52 -25.81
N ASP A 497 5.61 0.61 -26.36
CA ASP A 497 5.61 0.23 -27.78
C ASP A 497 4.79 1.17 -28.69
N GLY A 498 4.19 2.23 -28.12
CA GLY A 498 3.35 3.19 -28.84
C GLY A 498 1.90 2.73 -29.08
N GLN A 499 1.48 1.57 -28.57
CA GLN A 499 0.07 1.16 -28.58
C GLN A 499 -0.74 1.88 -27.49
N LEU A 500 -1.99 2.18 -27.80
CA LEU A 500 -2.92 2.82 -26.87
C LEU A 500 -3.90 1.79 -26.32
N ASN A 501 -3.88 1.54 -25.01
CA ASN A 501 -4.92 0.77 -24.33
C ASN A 501 -5.96 1.72 -23.76
N VAL A 502 -7.19 1.60 -24.22
CA VAL A 502 -8.30 2.48 -23.84
C VAL A 502 -9.30 1.64 -23.08
N PHE A 503 -9.44 1.89 -21.79
CA PHE A 503 -10.43 1.24 -20.95
C PHE A 503 -11.73 2.03 -20.98
N VAL A 504 -12.80 1.34 -21.30
CA VAL A 504 -14.13 1.92 -21.39
C VAL A 504 -15.15 1.02 -20.71
N ARG A 505 -16.27 1.60 -20.28
CA ARG A 505 -17.40 0.84 -19.74
C ARG A 505 -18.66 1.03 -20.59
N GLU A 506 -19.45 -0.03 -20.64
CA GLU A 506 -20.80 0.00 -21.21
C GLU A 506 -21.76 0.67 -20.23
N ILE A 507 -22.20 1.88 -20.56
CA ILE A 507 -23.18 2.61 -19.75
C ILE A 507 -24.59 2.52 -20.31
N MET A 508 -24.82 1.82 -21.42
CA MET A 508 -26.13 1.74 -22.05
C MET A 508 -26.88 0.49 -21.58
N GLN A 509 -28.20 0.63 -21.42
CA GLN A 509 -29.08 -0.53 -21.22
C GLN A 509 -29.07 -1.43 -22.47
N PRO A 510 -29.12 -2.77 -22.32
CA PRO A 510 -29.20 -3.70 -23.45
C PRO A 510 -30.44 -3.42 -24.31
N LYS A 511 -30.36 -3.82 -25.59
CA LYS A 511 -31.49 -3.67 -26.52
C LYS A 511 -32.50 -4.79 -26.32
#